data_AF-A0A7Y1F0Y9-F1
#
_entry.id   AF-A0A7Y1F0Y9-F1
#
_cell.length_a   1.000
_cell.length_b   1.000
_cell.length_c   1.000
_cell.angle_alpha   90.00
_cell.angle_beta   90.00
_cell.angle_gamma   90.00
#
_symmetry.space_group_name_H-M   'P 1'
#
loop_
_entity.id
_entity.type
_entity.pdbx_description
1 polymer ?
#
loop_
_entity_poly.entity_id
_entity_poly.type
_entity_poly.pdbx_seq_one_letter_code
_entity_poly.pdbx_strand_id
1 'polypeptide(L)'
;MALYLSHLQFSNIRGFKNFSLSFDAGKKHRQWTILIGDNGHGKTTILRAIALGLGDEVTSSELLALLPGQFIRMNKRGTYTSSSEIIVTLRDSESKQLITITTELKLDEHGGVRISKNVNESAFKWSDIFVCGYGSNRGIGGRMHSQYALRNSLLTLFNDRAGLLEPESILRDFALMAAQRKRGTDDPMKEMKSYLWKLWGLNPNHALDISAEQVVIHGPWGGMPFHALGDGYRGTGSWLLDLMGNCVKAGRWNSPQKLAGIVLLDEMDEHLHPKWQRTLVPTLRRLLPNIQFITTTHSPLAIVNTRPGELFATRLHNAVAELIPDSLPSPDGRGANELLLGEWFGLTSTLDSASEKLLKRYRDAFQNGDQKLLEELEPKVRQRIKSFLPSQLDNKAQEDLDKRQRSQVDSLTPEQEKKLVAQAARKRLDTLRKSK
;
A
#
# COMPACT_ATOMS: atom_id res chain seq x y z
N MET A 1 -21.63 -0.99 -17.31
CA MET A 1 -21.38 -1.87 -16.16
C MET A 1 -19.92 -1.78 -15.71
N ALA A 2 -19.69 -1.38 -14.46
CA ALA A 2 -18.38 -1.43 -13.82
C ALA A 2 -18.48 -2.14 -12.46
N LEU A 3 -17.59 -3.10 -12.25
CA LEU A 3 -17.52 -3.94 -11.06
C LEU A 3 -16.41 -3.46 -10.12
N TYR A 4 -16.73 -3.34 -8.84
CA TYR A 4 -15.80 -2.94 -7.79
C TYR A 4 -15.73 -3.98 -6.69
N LEU A 5 -14.57 -4.15 -6.08
CA LEU A 5 -14.43 -5.00 -4.91
C LEU A 5 -15.19 -4.37 -3.73
N SER A 6 -16.07 -5.13 -3.12
CA SER A 6 -16.85 -4.76 -1.92
C SER A 6 -16.33 -5.51 -0.69
N HIS A 7 -15.96 -6.79 -0.86
CA HIS A 7 -15.43 -7.59 0.24
C HIS A 7 -14.42 -8.63 -0.25
N LEU A 8 -13.40 -8.89 0.57
CA LEU A 8 -12.46 -9.99 0.40
C LEU A 8 -12.43 -10.81 1.68
N GLN A 9 -12.62 -12.12 1.56
CA GLN A 9 -12.40 -13.09 2.62
C GLN A 9 -11.53 -14.22 2.10
N PHE A 10 -10.65 -14.74 2.93
CA PHE A 10 -9.97 -15.99 2.61
C PHE A 10 -9.51 -16.71 3.86
N SER A 11 -9.34 -18.03 3.73
CA SER A 11 -8.83 -18.90 4.79
C SER A 11 -7.65 -19.74 4.27
N ASN A 12 -6.70 -20.00 5.16
CA ASN A 12 -5.54 -20.86 4.92
C ASN A 12 -4.69 -20.46 3.68
N ILE A 13 -4.42 -19.17 3.50
CA ILE A 13 -3.55 -18.66 2.42
C ILE A 13 -2.22 -18.19 3.01
N ARG A 14 -1.11 -18.82 2.62
CA ARG A 14 0.26 -18.52 3.08
C ARG A 14 0.33 -18.19 4.58
N GLY A 15 0.62 -16.94 4.92
CA GLY A 15 0.77 -16.44 6.28
C GLY A 15 -0.54 -16.34 7.08
N PHE A 16 -1.70 -16.40 6.44
CA PHE A 16 -3.00 -16.13 7.05
C PHE A 16 -3.78 -17.41 7.36
N LYS A 17 -4.30 -17.53 8.58
CA LYS A 17 -5.33 -18.52 8.90
C LYS A 17 -6.70 -18.09 8.37
N ASN A 18 -7.08 -16.86 8.67
CA ASN A 18 -8.29 -16.21 8.18
C ASN A 18 -7.97 -14.75 7.88
N PHE A 19 -8.66 -14.19 6.90
CA PHE A 19 -8.57 -12.78 6.54
C PHE A 19 -9.96 -12.30 6.08
N SER A 20 -10.30 -11.07 6.43
CA SER A 20 -11.54 -10.42 5.99
C SER A 20 -11.30 -8.92 5.90
N LEU A 21 -11.63 -8.31 4.77
CA LEU A 21 -11.53 -6.86 4.56
C LEU A 21 -12.69 -6.36 3.71
N SER A 22 -13.42 -5.37 4.23
CA SER A 22 -14.41 -4.62 3.47
C SER A 22 -13.78 -3.42 2.75
N PHE A 23 -14.21 -3.24 1.51
CA PHE A 23 -13.84 -2.15 0.62
C PHE A 23 -14.99 -1.15 0.47
N ASP A 24 -16.05 -1.27 1.26
CA ASP A 24 -17.15 -0.32 1.24
C ASP A 24 -16.82 0.96 2.02
N ALA A 25 -17.39 2.06 1.56
CA ALA A 25 -17.39 3.36 2.22
C ALA A 25 -18.85 3.89 2.24
N GLY A 26 -19.66 3.30 3.13
CA GLY A 26 -21.10 3.55 3.18
C GLY A 26 -21.82 3.04 1.93
N LYS A 27 -22.48 3.94 1.19
CA LYS A 27 -23.25 3.58 -0.03
C LYS A 27 -22.39 3.48 -1.31
N LYS A 28 -21.08 3.73 -1.23
CA LYS A 28 -20.14 3.69 -2.36
C LYS A 28 -18.98 2.74 -2.06
N HIS A 29 -18.25 2.34 -3.10
CA HIS A 29 -16.97 1.66 -2.91
C HIS A 29 -15.91 2.67 -2.42
N ARG A 30 -14.96 2.19 -1.64
CA ARG A 30 -13.78 2.92 -1.27
C ARG A 30 -12.84 2.97 -2.47
N GLN A 31 -12.44 4.17 -2.86
CA GLN A 31 -11.56 4.36 -4.01
C GLN A 31 -10.11 3.93 -3.69
N TRP A 32 -9.64 4.12 -2.46
CA TRP A 32 -8.27 3.79 -2.05
C TRP A 32 -8.29 2.89 -0.82
N THR A 33 -7.66 1.73 -0.92
CA THR A 33 -7.31 0.87 0.20
C THR A 33 -5.81 0.67 0.17
N ILE A 34 -5.11 1.17 1.18
CA ILE A 34 -3.64 1.13 1.27
C ILE A 34 -3.26 0.24 2.46
N LEU A 35 -2.50 -0.80 2.17
CA LEU A 35 -2.00 -1.78 3.13
C LEU A 35 -0.57 -1.43 3.52
N ILE A 36 -0.34 -1.24 4.81
CA ILE A 36 0.99 -1.05 5.41
C ILE A 36 1.33 -2.18 6.38
N GLY A 37 2.58 -2.24 6.82
CA GLY A 37 3.08 -3.26 7.75
C GLY A 37 4.42 -3.82 7.27
N ASP A 38 5.17 -4.49 8.14
CA ASP A 38 6.53 -4.94 7.83
C ASP A 38 6.61 -5.99 6.71
N ASN A 39 7.84 -6.21 6.24
CA ASN A 39 8.14 -7.23 5.25
C ASN A 39 7.78 -8.62 5.79
N GLY A 40 7.11 -9.42 4.96
CA GLY A 40 6.62 -10.74 5.36
C GLY A 40 5.25 -10.75 6.06
N HIS A 41 4.63 -9.60 6.34
CA HIS A 41 3.27 -9.53 6.90
C HIS A 41 2.15 -9.77 5.86
N GLY A 42 2.46 -10.34 4.70
CA GLY A 42 1.45 -10.85 3.76
C GLY A 42 0.75 -9.81 2.86
N LYS A 43 1.21 -8.56 2.79
CA LYS A 43 0.61 -7.49 1.97
C LYS A 43 0.47 -7.88 0.48
N THR A 44 1.56 -8.31 -0.16
CA THR A 44 1.57 -8.85 -1.53
C THR A 44 0.68 -10.09 -1.66
N THR A 45 0.55 -10.90 -0.60
CA THR A 45 -0.32 -12.09 -0.61
C THR A 45 -1.79 -11.69 -0.70
N ILE A 46 -2.20 -10.60 -0.04
CA ILE A 46 -3.56 -10.06 -0.15
C ILE A 46 -3.85 -9.60 -1.59
N LEU A 47 -2.93 -8.87 -2.23
CA LEU A 47 -3.08 -8.47 -3.64
C LEU A 47 -3.18 -9.68 -4.57
N ARG A 48 -2.32 -10.69 -4.38
CA ARG A 48 -2.35 -11.93 -5.16
C ARG A 48 -3.65 -12.72 -4.94
N ALA A 49 -4.18 -12.75 -3.71
CA ALA A 49 -5.46 -13.41 -3.42
C ALA A 49 -6.62 -12.72 -4.15
N ILE A 50 -6.64 -11.39 -4.21
CA ILE A 50 -7.62 -10.63 -5.01
C ILE A 50 -7.48 -10.99 -6.49
N ALA A 51 -6.26 -10.96 -7.03
CA ALA A 51 -6.00 -11.27 -8.42
C ALA A 51 -6.43 -12.70 -8.81
N LEU A 52 -6.15 -13.69 -7.97
CA LEU A 52 -6.62 -15.07 -8.15
C LEU A 52 -8.14 -15.18 -8.02
N GLY A 53 -8.76 -14.44 -7.10
CA GLY A 53 -10.22 -14.44 -6.95
C GLY A 53 -10.95 -13.87 -8.18
N LEU A 54 -10.38 -12.85 -8.81
CA LEU A 54 -10.95 -12.16 -9.98
C LEU A 54 -10.67 -12.84 -11.33
N GLY A 55 -9.69 -13.74 -11.41
CA GLY A 55 -9.43 -14.56 -12.59
C GLY A 55 -10.44 -15.69 -12.76
N ASP A 56 -10.68 -16.14 -14.00
CA ASP A 56 -11.35 -17.42 -14.25
C ASP A 56 -10.46 -18.60 -13.83
N GLU A 57 -10.97 -19.83 -13.93
CA GLU A 57 -10.24 -21.02 -13.46
C GLU A 57 -8.90 -21.22 -14.18
N VAL A 58 -8.87 -21.02 -15.50
CA VAL A 58 -7.67 -21.17 -16.33
C VAL A 58 -6.64 -20.09 -15.97
N THR A 59 -7.05 -18.81 -16.00
CA THR A 59 -6.20 -17.67 -15.67
C THR A 59 -5.62 -17.81 -14.27
N SER A 60 -6.45 -18.18 -13.29
CA SER A 60 -6.01 -18.33 -11.91
C SER A 60 -5.00 -19.46 -11.75
N SER A 61 -5.21 -20.59 -12.44
CA SER A 61 -4.29 -21.73 -12.40
C SER A 61 -2.94 -21.39 -13.02
N GLU A 62 -2.95 -20.68 -14.15
CA GLU A 62 -1.73 -20.22 -14.81
C GLU A 62 -0.97 -19.18 -13.99
N LEU A 63 -1.66 -18.24 -13.34
CA LEU A 63 -1.03 -17.26 -12.45
C LEU A 63 -0.44 -17.94 -11.20
N LEU A 64 -1.16 -18.90 -10.62
CA LEU A 64 -0.72 -19.66 -9.45
C LEU A 64 0.56 -20.47 -9.75
N ALA A 65 0.66 -21.07 -10.94
CA ALA A 65 1.82 -21.84 -11.38
C ALA A 65 3.11 -21.01 -11.51
N LEU A 66 3.01 -19.69 -11.60
CA LEU A 66 4.16 -18.79 -11.66
C LEU A 66 4.74 -18.44 -10.29
N LEU A 67 4.00 -18.70 -9.20
CA LEU A 67 4.45 -18.33 -7.87
C LEU A 67 5.57 -19.24 -7.35
N PRO A 68 6.59 -18.67 -6.71
CA PRO A 68 7.52 -19.47 -5.94
C PRO A 68 6.82 -20.02 -4.70
N GLY A 69 6.87 -21.35 -4.56
CA GLY A 69 6.28 -22.09 -3.44
C GLY A 69 4.75 -22.12 -3.45
N GLN A 70 4.20 -22.83 -2.46
CA GLN A 70 2.75 -23.03 -2.37
C GLN A 70 2.02 -21.77 -1.91
N PHE A 71 0.80 -21.57 -2.43
CA PHE A 71 -0.09 -20.50 -1.98
C PHE A 71 -0.96 -20.91 -0.79
N ILE A 72 -1.24 -22.21 -0.67
CA ILE A 72 -1.91 -22.82 0.47
C ILE A 72 -1.03 -22.69 1.72
N ARG A 73 -1.65 -22.37 2.86
CA ARG A 73 -0.95 -22.16 4.13
C ARG A 73 -0.23 -23.43 4.60
N MET A 74 1.03 -23.23 4.97
CA MET A 74 1.81 -24.19 5.74
C MET A 74 1.73 -23.86 7.23
N ASN A 75 1.48 -24.86 8.07
CA ASN A 75 1.50 -24.69 9.52
C ASN A 75 2.96 -24.63 10.06
N LYS A 76 3.13 -24.33 11.35
CA LYS A 76 4.46 -24.27 12.00
C LYS A 76 5.24 -25.59 11.96
N ARG A 77 4.57 -26.72 11.73
CA ARG A 77 5.18 -28.05 11.65
C ARG A 77 5.60 -28.43 10.22
N GLY A 78 5.42 -27.52 9.25
CA GLY A 78 5.77 -27.77 7.85
C GLY A 78 4.71 -28.52 7.05
N THR A 79 3.49 -28.70 7.58
CA THR A 79 2.40 -29.38 6.87
C THR A 79 1.47 -28.36 6.22
N TYR A 80 1.17 -28.55 4.94
CA TYR A 80 0.17 -27.77 4.22
C TYR A 80 -1.24 -28.16 4.65
N THR A 81 -2.17 -27.20 4.64
CA THR A 81 -3.59 -27.51 4.73
C THR A 81 -4.06 -28.21 3.45
N SER A 82 -5.09 -29.05 3.55
CA SER A 82 -5.62 -29.79 2.39
C SER A 82 -6.36 -28.88 1.40
N SER A 83 -6.97 -27.81 1.91
CA SER A 83 -7.65 -26.81 1.10
C SER A 83 -7.48 -25.40 1.65
N SER A 84 -7.75 -24.43 0.77
CA SER A 84 -7.92 -23.02 1.11
C SER A 84 -9.00 -22.41 0.24
N GLU A 85 -9.58 -21.31 0.70
CA GLU A 85 -10.73 -20.68 0.06
C GLU A 85 -10.49 -19.18 -0.03
N ILE A 86 -10.83 -18.59 -1.17
CA ILE A 86 -10.85 -17.15 -1.43
C ILE A 86 -12.25 -16.76 -1.89
N ILE A 87 -12.92 -15.89 -1.14
CA ILE A 87 -14.24 -15.35 -1.45
C ILE A 87 -14.08 -13.88 -1.79
N VAL A 88 -14.44 -13.52 -3.01
CA VAL A 88 -14.44 -12.15 -3.52
C VAL A 88 -15.87 -11.72 -3.78
N THR A 89 -16.31 -10.65 -3.14
CA THR A 89 -17.62 -10.03 -3.41
C THR A 89 -17.42 -8.74 -4.19
N LEU A 90 -17.96 -8.71 -5.39
CA LEU A 90 -18.01 -7.57 -6.29
C LEU A 90 -19.36 -6.85 -6.17
N ARG A 91 -19.35 -5.53 -6.29
CA ARG A 91 -20.53 -4.68 -6.42
C ARG A 91 -20.55 -4.08 -7.81
N ASP A 92 -21.65 -4.24 -8.50
CA ASP A 92 -21.94 -3.50 -9.72
C ASP A 92 -22.32 -2.06 -9.37
N SER A 93 -21.67 -1.10 -10.02
CA SER A 93 -21.94 0.32 -9.84
C SER A 93 -23.29 0.79 -10.38
N GLU A 94 -23.85 0.13 -11.38
CA GLU A 94 -25.11 0.49 -12.02
C GLU A 94 -26.29 -0.18 -11.31
N SER A 95 -26.29 -1.51 -11.24
CA SER A 95 -27.39 -2.29 -10.64
C SER A 95 -27.35 -2.34 -9.11
N LYS A 96 -26.18 -2.03 -8.49
CA LYS A 96 -25.90 -2.24 -7.05
C LYS A 96 -25.97 -3.70 -6.60
N GLN A 97 -26.08 -4.65 -7.53
CA GLN A 97 -26.08 -6.07 -7.25
C GLN A 97 -24.72 -6.51 -6.69
N LEU A 98 -24.75 -7.48 -5.77
CA LEU A 98 -23.57 -8.13 -5.23
C LEU A 98 -23.36 -9.48 -5.93
N ILE A 99 -22.16 -9.67 -6.47
CA ILE A 99 -21.72 -10.91 -7.12
C ILE A 99 -20.61 -11.49 -6.25
N THR A 100 -20.78 -12.72 -5.80
CA THR A 100 -19.81 -13.42 -4.97
C THR A 100 -19.18 -14.55 -5.76
N ILE A 101 -17.84 -14.52 -5.81
CA ILE A 101 -16.99 -15.51 -6.46
C ILE A 101 -16.25 -16.26 -5.35
N THR A 102 -16.52 -17.55 -5.23
CA THR A 102 -15.79 -18.46 -4.34
C THR A 102 -14.77 -19.23 -5.16
N THR A 103 -13.50 -19.12 -4.78
CA THR A 103 -12.37 -19.82 -5.38
C THR A 103 -11.80 -20.79 -4.36
N GLU A 104 -11.94 -22.08 -4.62
CA GLU A 104 -11.39 -23.14 -3.80
C GLU A 104 -10.07 -23.65 -4.40
N LEU A 105 -9.07 -23.81 -3.54
CA LEU A 105 -7.74 -24.29 -3.87
C LEU A 105 -7.53 -25.60 -3.10
N LYS A 106 -7.42 -26.73 -3.81
CA LYS A 106 -7.18 -28.05 -3.23
C LYS A 106 -5.81 -28.56 -3.59
N LEU A 107 -5.06 -28.99 -2.58
CA LEU A 107 -3.77 -29.66 -2.79
C LEU A 107 -4.03 -31.08 -3.28
N ASP A 108 -3.39 -31.47 -4.37
CA ASP A 108 -3.40 -32.85 -4.85
C ASP A 108 -2.27 -33.70 -4.21
N GLU A 109 -2.30 -35.00 -4.45
CA GLU A 109 -1.34 -35.96 -3.89
C GLU A 109 0.11 -35.74 -4.39
N HIS A 110 0.28 -35.05 -5.51
CA HIS A 110 1.57 -34.74 -6.14
C HIS A 110 2.06 -33.33 -5.76
N GLY A 111 1.35 -32.62 -4.89
CA GLY A 111 1.66 -31.25 -4.48
C GLY A 111 1.27 -30.17 -5.48
N GLY A 112 0.54 -30.52 -6.55
CA GLY A 112 -0.15 -29.56 -7.40
C GLY A 112 -1.37 -28.96 -6.69
N VAL A 113 -1.84 -27.82 -7.20
CA VAL A 113 -3.03 -27.15 -6.65
C VAL A 113 -4.09 -27.08 -7.74
N ARG A 114 -5.23 -27.72 -7.48
CA ARG A 114 -6.41 -27.63 -8.33
C ARG A 114 -7.28 -26.47 -7.89
N ILE A 115 -7.71 -25.66 -8.85
CA ILE A 115 -8.62 -24.54 -8.63
C ILE A 115 -10.02 -24.93 -9.10
N SER A 116 -11.03 -24.61 -8.30
CA SER A 116 -12.44 -24.64 -8.72
C SER A 116 -13.14 -23.36 -8.30
N LYS A 117 -14.03 -22.84 -9.15
CA LYS A 117 -14.73 -21.58 -8.91
C LYS A 117 -16.24 -21.76 -8.97
N ASN A 118 -16.92 -21.07 -8.06
CA ASN A 118 -18.37 -20.95 -8.04
C ASN A 118 -18.74 -19.47 -7.99
N VAL A 119 -19.71 -19.06 -8.83
CA VAL A 119 -20.25 -17.71 -8.85
C VAL A 119 -21.74 -17.79 -8.54
N ASN A 120 -22.21 -16.96 -7.62
CA ASN A 120 -23.61 -16.97 -7.19
C ASN A 120 -24.61 -16.44 -8.25
N GLU A 121 -24.12 -15.80 -9.31
CA GLU A 121 -24.91 -15.20 -10.39
C GLU A 121 -24.61 -15.91 -11.71
N SER A 122 -25.63 -16.52 -12.32
CA SER A 122 -25.47 -17.33 -13.53
C SER A 122 -25.26 -16.48 -14.80
N ALA A 123 -25.74 -15.24 -14.80
CA ALA A 123 -25.54 -14.30 -15.91
C ALA A 123 -24.15 -13.63 -15.92
N PHE A 124 -23.32 -13.89 -14.90
CA PHE A 124 -22.01 -13.28 -14.74
C PHE A 124 -21.04 -13.67 -15.87
N LYS A 125 -20.32 -12.67 -16.40
CA LYS A 125 -19.28 -12.87 -17.41
C LYS A 125 -17.93 -12.39 -16.89
N TRP A 126 -16.92 -13.25 -16.97
CA TRP A 126 -15.55 -12.90 -16.61
C TRP A 126 -14.99 -11.71 -17.42
N SER A 127 -15.47 -11.51 -18.65
CA SER A 127 -15.11 -10.34 -19.49
C SER A 127 -15.51 -8.98 -18.90
N ASP A 128 -16.45 -8.97 -17.96
CA ASP A 128 -16.95 -7.74 -17.35
C ASP A 128 -15.99 -7.22 -16.28
N ILE A 129 -15.10 -8.07 -15.76
CA ILE A 129 -14.02 -7.68 -14.86
C ILE A 129 -12.90 -6.99 -15.65
N PHE A 130 -12.53 -5.79 -15.20
CA PHE A 130 -11.29 -5.14 -15.60
C PHE A 130 -10.42 -4.92 -14.37
N VAL A 131 -9.27 -5.57 -14.37
CA VAL A 131 -8.27 -5.41 -13.32
C VAL A 131 -6.87 -5.39 -13.93
N CYS A 132 -6.05 -4.46 -13.46
CA CYS A 132 -4.63 -4.41 -13.76
C CYS A 132 -3.84 -4.52 -12.46
N GLY A 133 -2.78 -5.32 -12.47
CA GLY A 133 -2.00 -5.64 -11.29
C GLY A 133 -0.51 -5.46 -11.55
N TYR A 134 0.12 -4.69 -10.67
CA TYR A 134 1.50 -4.29 -10.79
C TYR A 134 2.29 -4.77 -9.57
N GLY A 135 3.26 -5.65 -9.80
CA GLY A 135 4.24 -6.07 -8.78
C GLY A 135 5.23 -4.97 -8.42
N SER A 136 6.09 -5.28 -7.45
CA SER A 136 7.23 -4.43 -7.05
C SER A 136 8.21 -4.25 -8.20
N ASN A 137 8.65 -5.38 -8.80
CA ASN A 137 9.53 -5.34 -9.96
C ASN A 137 8.74 -5.07 -11.25
N ARG A 138 8.60 -3.80 -11.59
CA ARG A 138 7.92 -3.32 -12.79
C ARG A 138 8.88 -3.36 -13.98
N GLY A 139 9.19 -4.58 -14.45
CA GLY A 139 10.22 -4.82 -15.45
C GLY A 139 10.02 -4.02 -16.74
N ILE A 140 11.14 -3.53 -17.32
CA ILE A 140 11.21 -2.80 -18.60
C ILE A 140 11.13 -3.76 -19.81
N GLY A 141 10.74 -5.02 -19.60
CA GLY A 141 10.56 -6.00 -20.67
C GLY A 141 9.33 -5.67 -21.51
N GLY A 142 9.46 -4.78 -22.48
CA GLY A 142 8.36 -4.33 -23.33
C GLY A 142 7.64 -5.50 -23.99
N ARG A 143 6.44 -5.80 -23.52
CA ARG A 143 5.57 -6.80 -24.14
C ARG A 143 4.74 -6.14 -25.24
N MET A 144 4.64 -6.83 -26.36
CA MET A 144 3.74 -6.46 -27.46
C MET A 144 2.62 -7.49 -27.56
N HIS A 145 1.40 -7.07 -27.26
CA HIS A 145 0.18 -7.84 -27.51
C HIS A 145 -0.91 -6.92 -28.04
N SER A 146 -1.73 -7.44 -28.95
CA SER A 146 -2.76 -6.69 -29.67
C SER A 146 -4.05 -6.48 -28.86
N GLN A 147 -4.34 -7.37 -27.90
CA GLN A 147 -5.58 -7.35 -27.13
C GLN A 147 -5.33 -7.43 -25.62
N TYR A 148 -6.29 -6.92 -24.85
CA TYR A 148 -6.30 -7.06 -23.41
C TYR A 148 -6.57 -8.52 -23.02
N ALA A 149 -5.77 -9.04 -22.11
CA ALA A 149 -5.99 -10.33 -21.47
C ALA A 149 -5.76 -10.18 -19.97
N LEU A 150 -6.74 -10.61 -19.17
CA LEU A 150 -6.74 -10.50 -17.71
C LEU A 150 -5.48 -11.11 -17.07
N ARG A 151 -5.06 -12.27 -17.57
CA ARG A 151 -3.80 -12.91 -17.15
C ARG A 151 -2.60 -11.98 -17.32
N ASN A 152 -2.49 -11.35 -18.48
CA ASN A 152 -1.33 -10.52 -18.83
C ASN A 152 -1.32 -9.22 -18.03
N SER A 153 -2.48 -8.63 -17.75
CA SER A 153 -2.59 -7.41 -16.93
C SER A 153 -2.26 -7.65 -15.46
N LEU A 154 -2.31 -8.89 -14.97
CA LEU A 154 -1.95 -9.28 -13.59
C LEU A 154 -0.55 -9.87 -13.47
N LEU A 155 0.11 -10.18 -14.59
CA LEU A 155 1.27 -11.07 -14.65
C LEU A 155 2.47 -10.60 -13.81
N THR A 156 2.68 -9.29 -13.69
CA THR A 156 3.80 -8.73 -12.91
C THR A 156 3.65 -8.92 -11.40
N LEU A 157 2.43 -9.15 -10.89
CA LEU A 157 2.23 -9.52 -9.48
C LEU A 157 2.74 -10.93 -9.18
N PHE A 158 2.82 -11.82 -10.18
CA PHE A 158 3.11 -13.24 -10.00
C PHE A 158 4.49 -13.64 -10.50
N ASN A 159 5.09 -12.83 -11.38
CA ASN A 159 6.40 -13.11 -11.96
C ASN A 159 7.22 -11.82 -12.04
N ASP A 160 8.29 -11.73 -11.25
CA ASP A 160 9.15 -10.54 -11.18
C ASP A 160 9.97 -10.29 -12.45
N ARG A 161 10.02 -11.25 -13.37
CA ARG A 161 10.65 -11.11 -14.70
C ARG A 161 9.65 -10.65 -15.77
N ALA A 162 8.38 -10.57 -15.42
CA ALA A 162 7.36 -10.06 -16.31
C ALA A 162 7.58 -8.57 -16.55
N GLY A 163 7.56 -8.16 -17.82
CA GLY A 163 7.55 -6.75 -18.17
C GLY A 163 6.16 -6.23 -18.51
N LEU A 164 6.06 -4.90 -18.50
CA LEU A 164 4.86 -4.16 -18.89
C LEU A 164 4.73 -4.03 -20.40
N LEU A 165 3.59 -3.53 -20.87
CA LEU A 165 3.46 -3.06 -22.25
C LEU A 165 4.53 -2.00 -22.54
N GLU A 166 5.09 -2.04 -23.75
CA GLU A 166 6.11 -1.08 -24.16
C GLU A 166 5.54 0.36 -24.18
N PRO A 167 6.06 1.28 -23.35
CA PRO A 167 5.49 2.62 -23.19
C PRO A 167 5.45 3.43 -24.50
N GLU A 168 6.49 3.33 -25.33
CA GLU A 168 6.57 4.04 -26.60
C GLU A 168 5.53 3.53 -27.60
N SER A 169 5.30 2.21 -27.64
CA SER A 169 4.26 1.59 -28.46
C SER A 169 2.88 2.10 -28.08
N ILE A 170 2.58 2.19 -26.78
CA ILE A 170 1.31 2.75 -26.29
C ILE A 170 1.15 4.21 -26.72
N LEU A 171 2.19 5.03 -26.57
CA LEU A 171 2.13 6.44 -26.99
C LEU A 171 1.87 6.57 -28.50
N ARG A 172 2.46 5.68 -29.33
CA ARG A 172 2.16 5.61 -30.77
C ARG A 172 0.72 5.18 -31.04
N ASP A 173 0.19 4.19 -30.32
CA ASP A 173 -1.22 3.76 -30.43
C ASP A 173 -2.17 4.94 -30.14
N PHE A 174 -1.90 5.71 -29.08
CA PHE A 174 -2.69 6.90 -28.73
C PHE A 174 -2.58 8.01 -29.80
N ALA A 175 -1.40 8.23 -30.38
CA ALA A 175 -1.21 9.18 -31.47
C ALA A 175 -1.99 8.77 -32.74
N LEU A 176 -1.99 7.47 -33.08
CA LEU A 176 -2.77 6.94 -34.19
C LEU A 176 -4.28 7.11 -33.96
N MET A 177 -4.76 6.81 -32.75
CA MET A 177 -6.17 7.02 -32.38
C MET A 177 -6.57 8.51 -32.49
N ALA A 178 -5.71 9.43 -32.06
CA ALA A 178 -5.96 10.86 -32.18
C ALA A 178 -6.03 11.30 -33.64
N ALA A 179 -5.15 10.78 -34.51
CA ALA A 179 -5.16 11.08 -35.95
C ALA A 179 -6.42 10.55 -36.67
N GLN A 180 -7.00 9.45 -36.21
CA GLN A 180 -8.21 8.86 -36.78
C GLN A 180 -9.52 9.52 -36.32
N ARG A 181 -9.50 10.35 -35.27
CA ARG A 181 -10.70 11.02 -34.75
C ARG A 181 -11.09 12.25 -35.57
N LYS A 182 -12.41 12.50 -35.70
CA LYS A 182 -12.96 13.70 -36.34
C LYS A 182 -12.64 14.96 -35.50
N ARG A 183 -12.32 16.07 -36.18
CA ARG A 183 -12.11 17.39 -35.55
C ARG A 183 -13.30 17.75 -34.66
N GLY A 184 -13.04 18.11 -33.39
CA GLY A 184 -14.05 18.51 -32.41
C GLY A 184 -14.43 17.47 -31.35
N THR A 185 -13.83 16.27 -31.37
CA THR A 185 -13.96 15.26 -30.31
C THR A 185 -12.78 15.32 -29.32
N ASP A 186 -12.92 14.76 -28.12
CA ASP A 186 -11.84 14.66 -27.14
C ASP A 186 -10.61 14.00 -27.77
N ASP A 187 -9.43 14.60 -27.60
CA ASP A 187 -8.16 14.10 -28.14
C ASP A 187 -7.50 13.16 -27.13
N PRO A 188 -7.48 11.82 -27.37
CA PRO A 188 -6.93 10.85 -26.44
C PRO A 188 -5.45 11.09 -26.13
N MET A 189 -4.70 11.61 -27.11
CA MET A 189 -3.28 11.87 -26.97
C MET A 189 -3.03 13.09 -26.08
N LYS A 190 -3.83 14.14 -26.25
CA LYS A 190 -3.80 15.33 -25.38
C LYS A 190 -4.15 14.97 -23.93
N GLU A 191 -5.13 14.08 -23.74
CA GLU A 191 -5.50 13.58 -22.42
C GLU A 191 -4.39 12.75 -21.79
N MET A 192 -3.88 11.75 -22.50
CA MET A 192 -2.73 10.93 -22.09
C MET A 192 -1.55 11.81 -21.64
N LYS A 193 -1.18 12.79 -22.46
CA LYS A 193 -0.12 13.77 -22.15
C LYS A 193 -0.43 14.54 -20.86
N SER A 194 -1.67 15.03 -20.69
CA SER A 194 -2.08 15.72 -19.47
C SER A 194 -1.93 14.84 -18.22
N TYR A 195 -2.21 13.54 -18.31
CA TYR A 195 -2.12 12.62 -17.18
C TYR A 195 -0.67 12.38 -16.78
N LEU A 196 0.20 12.07 -17.74
CA LEU A 196 1.63 11.93 -17.51
C LEU A 196 2.25 13.21 -16.92
N TRP A 197 1.88 14.39 -17.45
CA TRP A 197 2.43 15.66 -16.99
C TRP A 197 1.98 15.99 -15.57
N LYS A 198 0.71 15.75 -15.24
CA LYS A 198 0.19 15.94 -13.88
C LYS A 198 0.81 14.95 -12.89
N LEU A 199 1.09 13.72 -13.32
CA LEU A 199 1.76 12.71 -12.51
C LEU A 199 3.20 13.11 -12.19
N TRP A 200 3.95 13.53 -13.22
CA TRP A 200 5.35 13.94 -13.11
C TRP A 200 5.55 15.36 -12.57
N GLY A 201 4.49 16.18 -12.53
CA GLY A 201 4.58 17.59 -12.16
C GLY A 201 5.28 18.44 -13.23
N LEU A 202 5.11 18.09 -14.51
CA LEU A 202 5.65 18.83 -15.65
C LEU A 202 4.74 19.97 -16.10
N ASN A 203 5.33 21.02 -16.66
CA ASN A 203 4.59 22.13 -17.26
C ASN A 203 3.82 21.65 -18.50
N PRO A 204 2.49 21.93 -18.61
CA PRO A 204 1.67 21.55 -19.76
C PRO A 204 2.24 21.93 -21.13
N ASN A 205 3.07 22.96 -21.19
CA ASN A 205 3.69 23.46 -22.42
C ASN A 205 4.85 22.60 -22.91
N HIS A 206 5.42 21.70 -22.09
CA HIS A 206 6.49 20.85 -22.61
C HIS A 206 5.99 19.96 -23.74
N ALA A 207 6.82 19.79 -24.78
CA ALA A 207 6.48 19.02 -25.96
C ALA A 207 6.52 17.50 -25.73
N LEU A 208 5.79 16.79 -26.58
CA LEU A 208 5.80 15.34 -26.69
C LEU A 208 5.82 15.03 -28.17
N ASP A 209 6.99 14.64 -28.68
CA ASP A 209 7.20 14.37 -30.09
C ASP A 209 7.12 12.86 -30.31
N ILE A 210 6.21 12.46 -31.19
CA ILE A 210 5.96 11.06 -31.50
C ILE A 210 6.19 10.86 -32.99
N SER A 211 7.14 10.00 -33.33
CA SER A 211 7.37 9.51 -34.69
C SER A 211 7.31 7.98 -34.73
N ALA A 212 7.38 7.42 -35.93
CA ALA A 212 7.50 5.98 -36.11
C ALA A 212 8.74 5.41 -35.42
N GLU A 213 9.85 6.18 -35.40
CA GLU A 213 11.15 5.72 -34.91
C GLU A 213 11.37 6.05 -33.43
N GLN A 214 10.87 7.19 -32.94
CA GLN A 214 11.19 7.66 -31.59
C GLN A 214 10.01 8.36 -30.91
N VAL A 215 9.98 8.24 -29.58
CA VAL A 215 9.10 9.01 -28.71
C VAL A 215 9.94 9.85 -27.77
N VAL A 216 9.93 11.17 -27.98
CA VAL A 216 10.76 12.12 -27.23
C VAL A 216 9.88 12.96 -26.31
N ILE A 217 10.18 12.89 -25.01
CA ILE A 217 9.53 13.68 -23.97
C ILE A 217 10.42 14.86 -23.62
N HIS A 218 9.86 16.07 -23.70
CA HIS A 218 10.55 17.27 -23.27
C HIS A 218 10.19 17.59 -21.82
N GLY A 219 11.19 18.00 -21.05
CA GLY A 219 11.02 18.49 -19.68
C GLY A 219 12.04 19.58 -19.35
N PRO A 220 12.20 19.92 -18.06
CA PRO A 220 13.24 20.83 -17.59
C PRO A 220 14.68 20.41 -17.97
N TRP A 221 14.87 19.15 -18.34
CA TRP A 221 16.13 18.55 -18.79
C TRP A 221 16.30 18.55 -20.31
N GLY A 222 15.39 19.15 -21.07
CA GLY A 222 15.36 19.06 -22.54
C GLY A 222 14.60 17.82 -23.03
N GLY A 223 14.78 17.49 -24.31
CA GLY A 223 14.15 16.34 -24.97
C GLY A 223 14.93 15.04 -24.71
N MET A 224 14.23 14.00 -24.27
CA MET A 224 14.81 12.69 -24.01
C MET A 224 13.87 11.57 -24.50
N PRO A 225 14.38 10.51 -25.13
CA PRO A 225 13.59 9.31 -25.40
C PRO A 225 12.99 8.72 -24.11
N PHE A 226 11.80 8.11 -24.19
CA PHE A 226 11.15 7.54 -23.00
C PHE A 226 12.07 6.56 -22.25
N HIS A 227 12.71 5.66 -22.99
CA HIS A 227 13.63 4.66 -22.42
C HIS A 227 14.89 5.27 -21.80
N ALA A 228 15.24 6.53 -22.11
CA ALA A 228 16.39 7.23 -21.54
C ALA A 228 16.01 8.20 -20.40
N LEU A 229 14.73 8.27 -20.02
CA LEU A 229 14.29 9.02 -18.85
C LEU A 229 14.85 8.41 -17.56
N GLY A 230 14.98 9.25 -16.51
CA GLY A 230 15.37 8.78 -15.18
C GLY A 230 14.37 7.77 -14.60
N ASP A 231 14.86 6.87 -13.73
CA ASP A 231 14.09 5.74 -13.20
C ASP A 231 12.75 6.12 -12.59
N GLY A 232 12.67 7.24 -11.88
CA GLY A 232 11.40 7.67 -11.31
C GLY A 232 10.34 8.02 -12.38
N TYR A 233 10.74 8.65 -13.49
CA TYR A 233 9.83 8.98 -14.59
C TYR A 233 9.39 7.70 -15.30
N ARG A 234 10.34 6.82 -15.61
CA ARG A 234 10.05 5.51 -16.24
C ARG A 234 9.15 4.68 -15.35
N GLY A 235 9.48 4.52 -14.07
CA GLY A 235 8.73 3.70 -13.12
C GLY A 235 7.26 4.12 -13.02
N THR A 236 6.99 5.42 -12.85
CA THR A 236 5.62 5.96 -12.79
C THR A 236 4.89 5.96 -14.12
N GLY A 237 5.58 6.37 -15.18
CA GLY A 237 4.99 6.48 -16.50
C GLY A 237 4.64 5.13 -17.09
N SER A 238 5.49 4.11 -16.90
CA SER A 238 5.31 2.79 -17.50
C SER A 238 4.04 2.10 -17.02
N TRP A 239 3.76 2.05 -15.71
CA TRP A 239 2.54 1.39 -15.23
C TRP A 239 1.28 2.19 -15.58
N LEU A 240 1.35 3.54 -15.58
CA LEU A 240 0.22 4.36 -15.99
C LEU A 240 -0.09 4.17 -17.49
N LEU A 241 0.96 4.14 -18.32
CA LEU A 241 0.84 3.87 -19.75
C LEU A 241 0.33 2.46 -20.00
N ASP A 242 0.85 1.47 -19.28
CA ASP A 242 0.36 0.10 -19.35
C ASP A 242 -1.12 0.00 -18.97
N LEU A 243 -1.53 0.64 -17.88
CA LEU A 243 -2.93 0.71 -17.47
C LEU A 243 -3.79 1.28 -18.60
N MET A 244 -3.43 2.45 -19.11
CA MET A 244 -4.17 3.12 -20.17
C MET A 244 -4.17 2.34 -21.48
N GLY A 245 -3.06 1.71 -21.85
CA GLY A 245 -2.96 0.82 -23.01
C GLY A 245 -3.89 -0.38 -22.87
N ASN A 246 -3.93 -1.02 -21.69
CA ASN A 246 -4.86 -2.10 -21.38
C ASN A 246 -6.33 -1.62 -21.44
N CYS A 247 -6.61 -0.40 -21.01
CA CYS A 247 -7.96 0.19 -21.10
C CYS A 247 -8.43 0.36 -22.55
N VAL A 248 -7.54 0.86 -23.41
CA VAL A 248 -7.79 1.00 -24.86
C VAL A 248 -8.01 -0.37 -25.48
N LYS A 249 -7.11 -1.33 -25.22
CA LYS A 249 -7.18 -2.69 -25.76
C LYS A 249 -8.39 -3.49 -25.26
N ALA A 250 -8.95 -3.13 -24.11
CA ALA A 250 -10.19 -3.69 -23.59
C ALA A 250 -11.46 -3.02 -24.18
N GLY A 251 -11.32 -2.03 -25.06
CA GLY A 251 -12.44 -1.27 -25.60
C GLY A 251 -13.14 -0.39 -24.56
N ARG A 252 -12.48 -0.11 -23.42
CA ARG A 252 -13.04 0.67 -22.30
C ARG A 252 -12.68 2.16 -22.37
N TRP A 253 -11.96 2.57 -23.41
CA TRP A 253 -11.57 3.96 -23.62
C TRP A 253 -12.63 4.74 -24.41
N ASN A 254 -13.62 5.29 -23.70
CA ASN A 254 -14.60 6.21 -24.28
C ASN A 254 -14.32 7.68 -23.90
N SER A 255 -13.98 7.91 -22.63
CA SER A 255 -13.37 9.13 -22.07
C SER A 255 -12.64 8.72 -20.79
N PRO A 256 -11.47 9.27 -20.43
CA PRO A 256 -10.69 8.80 -19.28
C PRO A 256 -11.35 9.06 -17.92
N GLN A 257 -12.26 10.04 -17.78
CA GLN A 257 -13.07 10.12 -16.55
C GLN A 257 -14.07 8.97 -16.41
N LYS A 258 -14.36 8.23 -17.49
CA LYS A 258 -15.22 7.05 -17.49
C LYS A 258 -14.44 5.75 -17.27
N LEU A 259 -13.11 5.82 -17.12
CA LEU A 259 -12.33 4.62 -16.87
C LEU A 259 -12.68 4.05 -15.50
N ALA A 260 -13.20 2.82 -15.50
CA ALA A 260 -13.65 2.13 -14.30
C ALA A 260 -13.07 0.70 -14.20
N GLY A 261 -12.69 0.33 -12.98
CA GLY A 261 -12.17 -1.00 -12.66
C GLY A 261 -11.25 -1.00 -11.44
N ILE A 262 -10.51 -2.09 -11.28
CA ILE A 262 -9.69 -2.35 -10.10
C ILE A 262 -8.20 -2.27 -10.49
N VAL A 263 -7.39 -1.60 -9.68
CA VAL A 263 -5.94 -1.53 -9.86
C VAL A 263 -5.26 -2.01 -8.59
N LEU A 264 -4.40 -3.00 -8.73
CA LEU A 264 -3.58 -3.56 -7.65
C LEU A 264 -2.15 -3.03 -7.81
N LEU A 265 -1.62 -2.29 -6.84
CA LEU A 265 -0.25 -1.77 -6.87
C LEU A 265 0.54 -2.29 -5.66
N ASP A 266 1.46 -3.22 -5.89
CA ASP A 266 2.43 -3.58 -4.87
C ASP A 266 3.55 -2.53 -4.84
N GLU A 267 3.99 -2.16 -3.62
CA GLU A 267 5.07 -1.19 -3.37
C GLU A 267 4.86 0.09 -4.19
N MET A 268 3.70 0.76 -4.04
CA MET A 268 3.30 1.86 -4.93
C MET A 268 4.31 3.01 -4.98
N ASP A 269 5.15 3.12 -3.95
CA ASP A 269 6.20 4.11 -3.77
C ASP A 269 7.60 3.70 -4.28
N GLU A 270 7.77 2.47 -4.75
CA GLU A 270 9.04 1.96 -5.25
C GLU A 270 9.53 2.77 -6.46
N HIS A 271 10.83 3.12 -6.42
CA HIS A 271 11.51 4.00 -7.37
C HIS A 271 10.91 5.41 -7.51
N LEU A 272 9.96 5.81 -6.67
CA LEU A 272 9.39 7.16 -6.70
C LEU A 272 10.28 8.14 -5.96
N HIS A 273 10.51 9.30 -6.58
CA HIS A 273 11.09 10.43 -5.87
C HIS A 273 10.18 10.82 -4.69
N PRO A 274 10.72 11.18 -3.50
CA PRO A 274 9.92 11.52 -2.31
C PRO A 274 8.79 12.53 -2.55
N LYS A 275 9.04 13.53 -3.41
CA LYS A 275 8.03 14.51 -3.84
C LYS A 275 6.80 13.83 -4.46
N TRP A 276 7.00 12.83 -5.30
CA TRP A 276 5.93 12.11 -5.97
C TRP A 276 5.25 11.08 -5.08
N GLN A 277 5.99 10.42 -4.16
CA GLN A 277 5.36 9.57 -3.14
C GLN A 277 4.26 10.33 -2.41
N ARG A 278 4.55 11.59 -2.00
CA ARG A 278 3.57 12.46 -1.35
C ARG A 278 2.38 12.84 -2.25
N THR A 279 2.59 13.06 -3.55
CA THR A 279 1.54 13.57 -4.44
C THR A 279 0.80 12.48 -5.22
N LEU A 280 1.24 11.23 -5.19
CA LEU A 280 0.70 10.14 -6.01
C LEU A 280 -0.79 9.93 -5.77
N VAL A 281 -1.16 9.61 -4.52
CA VAL A 281 -2.55 9.36 -4.09
C VAL A 281 -3.48 10.52 -4.46
N PRO A 282 -3.22 11.80 -4.06
CA PRO A 282 -4.12 12.90 -4.41
C PRO A 282 -4.18 13.20 -5.91
N THR A 283 -3.10 12.98 -6.66
CA THR A 283 -3.09 13.17 -8.12
C THR A 283 -3.93 12.11 -8.82
N LEU A 284 -3.68 10.83 -8.56
CA LEU A 284 -4.43 9.73 -9.19
C LEU A 284 -5.90 9.71 -8.77
N ARG A 285 -6.21 10.07 -7.52
CA ARG A 285 -7.59 10.26 -7.06
C ARG A 285 -8.40 11.20 -7.96
N ARG A 286 -7.78 12.29 -8.42
CA ARG A 286 -8.41 13.29 -9.31
C ARG A 286 -8.41 12.84 -10.77
N LEU A 287 -7.34 12.19 -11.22
CA LEU A 287 -7.20 11.75 -12.62
C LEU A 287 -8.08 10.54 -12.96
N LEU A 288 -8.24 9.62 -12.01
CA LEU A 288 -8.88 8.32 -12.17
C LEU A 288 -9.95 8.12 -11.07
N PRO A 289 -11.02 8.93 -11.06
CA PRO A 289 -12.02 8.93 -9.97
C PRO A 289 -12.81 7.62 -9.86
N ASN A 290 -12.94 6.89 -10.97
CA ASN A 290 -13.71 5.66 -11.06
C ASN A 290 -12.82 4.40 -11.02
N ILE A 291 -11.51 4.52 -10.77
CA ILE A 291 -10.64 3.38 -10.49
C ILE A 291 -10.59 3.15 -8.97
N GLN A 292 -10.75 1.89 -8.58
CA GLN A 292 -10.50 1.44 -7.22
C GLN A 292 -9.05 0.94 -7.10
N PHE A 293 -8.26 1.64 -6.30
CA PHE A 293 -6.87 1.31 -6.00
C PHE A 293 -6.79 0.49 -4.71
N ILE A 294 -6.11 -0.65 -4.81
CA ILE A 294 -5.75 -1.49 -3.66
C ILE A 294 -4.24 -1.63 -3.71
N THR A 295 -3.56 -0.99 -2.78
CA THR A 295 -2.12 -0.81 -2.86
C THR A 295 -1.41 -1.24 -1.59
N THR A 296 -0.11 -1.47 -1.69
CA THR A 296 0.77 -1.67 -0.55
C THR A 296 1.85 -0.59 -0.55
N THR A 297 2.37 -0.25 0.62
CA THR A 297 3.49 0.69 0.75
C THR A 297 4.24 0.50 2.06
N HIS A 298 5.53 0.80 2.03
CA HIS A 298 6.37 0.97 3.22
C HIS A 298 6.78 2.43 3.45
N SER A 299 6.40 3.35 2.56
CA SER A 299 6.79 4.74 2.67
C SER A 299 5.79 5.55 3.50
N PRO A 300 6.24 6.21 4.58
CA PRO A 300 5.43 7.17 5.31
C PRO A 300 4.98 8.34 4.43
N LEU A 301 5.77 8.73 3.43
CA LEU A 301 5.45 9.83 2.54
C LEU A 301 4.27 9.50 1.61
N ALA A 302 4.11 8.23 1.27
CA ALA A 302 3.03 7.76 0.41
C ALA A 302 1.66 7.82 1.10
N ILE A 303 1.62 7.74 2.43
CA ILE A 303 0.38 7.74 3.21
C ILE A 303 -0.05 9.12 3.72
N VAL A 304 0.80 10.15 3.70
CA VAL A 304 0.51 11.47 4.32
C VAL A 304 -0.81 12.10 3.88
N ASN A 305 -1.26 11.83 2.64
CA ASN A 305 -2.47 12.43 2.05
C ASN A 305 -3.65 11.45 1.93
N THR A 306 -3.71 10.43 2.79
CA THR A 306 -4.81 9.45 2.81
C THR A 306 -5.95 9.89 3.71
N ARG A 307 -7.18 9.59 3.29
CA ARG A 307 -8.39 9.95 4.04
C ARG A 307 -8.72 8.91 5.11
N PRO A 308 -9.55 9.26 6.11
CA PRO A 308 -10.05 8.30 7.08
C PRO A 308 -10.69 7.08 6.40
N GLY A 309 -10.39 5.88 6.92
CA GLY A 309 -10.90 4.63 6.37
C GLY A 309 -10.12 4.05 5.20
N GLU A 310 -9.04 4.68 4.73
CA GLU A 310 -8.24 4.21 3.58
C GLU A 310 -6.99 3.41 3.98
N LEU A 311 -6.51 3.55 5.21
CA LEU A 311 -5.30 2.91 5.69
C LEU A 311 -5.60 1.66 6.51
N PHE A 312 -4.92 0.57 6.20
CA PHE A 312 -5.02 -0.69 6.92
C PHE A 312 -3.62 -1.24 7.16
N ALA A 313 -3.42 -1.89 8.29
CA ALA A 313 -2.12 -2.48 8.62
C ALA A 313 -2.23 -3.98 8.82
N THR A 314 -1.20 -4.70 8.36
CA THR A 314 -1.01 -6.11 8.68
C THR A 314 0.11 -6.29 9.68
N ARG A 315 -0.08 -7.23 10.60
CA ARG A 315 0.90 -7.60 11.62
C ARG A 315 1.11 -9.11 11.60
N LEU A 316 2.30 -9.54 11.99
CA LEU A 316 2.58 -10.95 12.24
C LEU A 316 2.55 -11.22 13.73
N HIS A 317 1.59 -12.02 14.16
CA HIS A 317 1.48 -12.50 15.54
C HIS A 317 1.65 -14.01 15.56
N ASN A 318 2.64 -14.52 16.30
CA ASN A 318 2.91 -15.96 16.42
C ASN A 318 3.04 -16.70 15.07
N ALA A 319 3.69 -16.08 14.07
CA ALA A 319 3.80 -16.59 12.69
C ALA A 319 2.45 -16.75 11.93
N VAL A 320 1.44 -15.99 12.35
CA VAL A 320 0.17 -15.82 11.64
C VAL A 320 0.07 -14.35 11.27
N ALA A 321 -0.10 -14.07 9.98
CA ALA A 321 -0.41 -12.73 9.50
C ALA A 321 -1.87 -12.42 9.79
N GLU A 322 -2.13 -11.23 10.31
CA GLU A 322 -3.44 -10.75 10.71
C GLU A 322 -3.61 -9.30 10.25
N LEU A 323 -4.83 -8.95 9.86
CA LEU A 323 -5.22 -7.57 9.60
C LEU A 323 -5.62 -6.92 10.93
N ILE A 324 -5.19 -5.69 11.18
CA ILE A 324 -5.76 -4.90 12.27
C ILE A 324 -7.23 -4.60 11.92
N PRO A 325 -8.21 -4.97 12.77
CA PRO A 325 -9.63 -4.95 12.43
C PRO A 325 -10.15 -3.59 11.94
N ASP A 326 -9.65 -2.52 12.55
CA ASP A 326 -10.03 -1.15 12.22
C ASP A 326 -9.02 -0.51 11.27
N SER A 327 -9.53 0.35 10.39
CA SER A 327 -8.66 1.24 9.61
C SER A 327 -7.85 2.12 10.55
N LEU A 328 -6.59 2.33 10.24
CA LEU A 328 -5.76 3.27 10.97
C LEU A 328 -6.31 4.70 10.82
N PRO A 329 -6.09 5.56 11.83
CA PRO A 329 -6.47 6.96 11.72
C PRO A 329 -5.76 7.62 10.54
N SER A 330 -6.40 8.66 10.00
CA SER A 330 -5.77 9.45 8.95
C SER A 330 -4.52 10.14 9.52
N PRO A 331 -3.41 10.17 8.75
CA PRO A 331 -2.18 10.86 9.11
C PRO A 331 -2.25 12.38 8.91
N ASP A 332 -3.44 12.95 8.71
CA ASP A 332 -3.65 14.38 8.46
C ASP A 332 -2.92 15.26 9.49
N GLY A 333 -2.13 16.21 8.99
CA GLY A 333 -1.36 17.16 9.81
C GLY A 333 -0.06 16.60 10.41
N ARG A 334 0.24 15.31 10.25
CA ARG A 334 1.41 14.67 10.85
C ARG A 334 2.60 14.64 9.89
N GLY A 335 3.79 14.89 10.44
CA GLY A 335 5.05 14.82 9.70
C GLY A 335 5.55 13.38 9.56
N ALA A 336 6.44 13.13 8.60
CA ALA A 336 7.00 11.79 8.36
C ALA A 336 7.63 11.14 9.61
N ASN A 337 8.31 11.94 10.44
CA ASN A 337 8.92 11.45 11.68
C ASN A 337 7.88 10.95 12.70
N GLU A 338 6.73 11.62 12.80
CA GLU A 338 5.65 11.18 13.68
C GLU A 338 4.99 9.91 13.16
N LEU A 339 4.80 9.79 11.84
CA LEU A 339 4.25 8.58 11.24
C LEU A 339 5.15 7.37 11.49
N LEU A 340 6.46 7.57 11.31
CA LEU A 340 7.47 6.55 11.56
C LEU A 340 7.43 6.05 13.00
N LEU A 341 7.37 6.96 13.98
CA LEU A 341 7.37 6.62 15.41
C LEU A 341 5.98 6.22 15.96
N GLY A 342 4.91 6.57 15.24
CA GLY A 342 3.52 6.37 15.64
C GLY A 342 2.99 4.98 15.33
N GLU A 343 1.67 4.83 15.42
CA GLU A 343 0.99 3.54 15.27
C GLU A 343 0.99 2.96 13.85
N TRP A 344 1.38 3.75 12.83
CA TRP A 344 1.47 3.31 11.44
C TRP A 344 2.67 2.40 11.18
N PHE A 345 3.86 2.82 11.61
CA PHE A 345 5.12 2.09 11.35
C PHE A 345 5.82 1.61 12.62
N GLY A 346 5.55 2.22 13.78
CA GLY A 346 6.01 1.71 15.07
C GLY A 346 7.53 1.69 15.28
N LEU A 347 8.30 2.54 14.58
CA LEU A 347 9.73 2.66 14.82
C LEU A 347 10.00 3.14 16.25
N THR A 348 11.01 2.55 16.88
CA THR A 348 11.46 2.95 18.21
C THR A 348 12.22 4.29 18.16
N SER A 349 12.87 4.57 17.03
CA SER A 349 13.65 5.79 16.80
C SER A 349 13.92 5.97 15.30
N THR A 350 14.20 7.20 14.91
CA THR A 350 14.60 7.60 13.55
C THR A 350 16.05 8.10 13.50
N LEU A 351 16.78 7.97 14.61
CA LEU A 351 18.19 8.34 14.72
C LEU A 351 19.10 7.23 14.16
N ASP A 352 20.33 7.60 13.80
CA ASP A 352 21.34 6.61 13.42
C ASP A 352 21.76 5.75 14.62
N SER A 353 22.25 4.53 14.35
CA SER A 353 22.57 3.56 15.40
C SER A 353 23.62 4.04 16.41
N ALA A 354 24.52 4.93 16.03
CA ALA A 354 25.51 5.48 16.97
C ALA A 354 24.84 6.49 17.91
N SER A 355 24.00 7.38 17.37
CA SER A 355 23.19 8.30 18.16
C SER A 355 22.20 7.58 19.08
N GLU A 356 21.59 6.47 18.65
CA GLU A 356 20.71 5.65 19.50
C GLU A 356 21.44 5.02 20.68
N LYS A 357 22.60 4.39 20.43
CA LYS A 357 23.43 3.81 21.49
C LYS A 357 23.87 4.88 22.48
N LEU A 358 24.27 6.05 21.97
CA LEU A 358 24.69 7.17 22.80
C LEU A 358 23.53 7.71 23.65
N LEU A 359 22.35 7.88 23.05
CA LEU A 359 21.15 8.33 23.74
C LEU A 359 20.67 7.31 24.79
N LYS A 360 20.79 6.02 24.49
CA LYS A 360 20.52 4.94 25.46
C LYS A 360 21.46 5.03 26.66
N ARG A 361 22.78 5.13 26.44
CA ARG A 361 23.76 5.29 27.54
C ARG A 361 23.51 6.55 28.37
N TYR A 362 23.15 7.65 27.72
CA TYR A 362 22.78 8.89 28.41
C TYR A 362 21.53 8.71 29.28
N ARG A 363 20.48 8.06 28.76
CA ARG A 363 19.26 7.74 29.54
C ARG A 363 19.55 6.80 30.71
N ASP A 364 20.39 5.78 30.50
CA ASP A 364 20.77 4.84 31.56
C ASP A 364 21.56 5.56 32.67
N ALA A 365 22.50 6.45 32.31
CA ALA A 365 23.24 7.29 33.25
C ALA A 365 22.31 8.23 34.05
N PHE A 366 21.32 8.83 33.37
CA PHE A 366 20.32 9.68 34.00
C PHE A 366 19.45 8.92 35.00
N GLN A 367 18.98 7.72 34.63
CA GLN A 367 18.18 6.86 35.52
C GLN A 367 18.97 6.39 36.74
N ASN A 368 20.26 6.12 36.57
CA ASN A 368 21.15 5.69 37.65
C ASN A 368 21.72 6.85 38.50
N GLY A 369 21.43 8.10 38.13
CA GLY A 369 21.93 9.29 38.84
C GLY A 369 23.45 9.52 38.71
N ASP A 370 24.10 8.95 37.68
CA ASP A 370 25.54 9.07 37.47
C ASP A 370 25.90 10.42 36.82
N GLN A 371 26.06 11.45 37.64
CA GLN A 371 26.38 12.82 37.20
C GLN A 371 27.69 12.89 36.39
N LYS A 372 28.70 12.09 36.74
CA LYS A 372 30.00 12.13 36.07
C LYS A 372 29.91 11.60 34.65
N LEU A 373 29.15 10.52 34.47
CA LEU A 373 28.89 9.96 33.15
C LEU A 373 27.95 10.86 32.33
N LEU A 374 27.00 11.54 32.95
CA LEU A 374 26.16 12.53 32.27
C LEU A 374 26.97 13.71 31.72
N GLU A 375 27.86 14.31 32.51
CA GLU A 375 28.74 15.40 32.08
C GLU A 375 29.66 14.98 30.92
N GLU A 376 30.11 13.71 30.90
CA GLU A 376 30.92 13.18 29.81
C GLU A 376 30.11 12.94 28.52
N LEU A 377 28.87 12.48 28.65
CA LEU A 377 28.02 12.08 27.52
C LEU A 377 27.23 13.25 26.91
N GLU A 378 26.83 14.22 27.71
CA GLU A 378 26.03 15.38 27.27
C GLU A 378 26.64 16.14 26.07
N PRO A 379 27.93 16.52 26.06
CA PRO A 379 28.51 17.22 24.90
C PRO A 379 28.51 16.33 23.65
N LYS A 380 28.75 15.02 23.80
CA LYS A 380 28.73 14.05 22.69
C LYS A 380 27.32 13.91 22.11
N VAL A 381 26.29 13.88 22.98
CA VAL A 381 24.88 13.80 22.61
C VAL A 381 24.45 15.06 21.87
N ARG A 382 24.75 16.25 22.41
CA ARG A 382 24.43 17.55 21.78
C ARG A 382 25.12 17.73 20.43
N GLN A 383 26.35 17.23 20.28
CA GLN A 383 27.09 17.29 19.02
C GLN A 383 26.44 16.43 17.92
N ARG A 384 25.94 15.23 18.27
CA ARG A 384 25.38 14.28 17.30
C ARG A 384 23.90 14.51 17.02
N ILE A 385 23.09 14.74 18.06
CA ILE A 385 21.64 14.89 17.94
C ILE A 385 21.33 16.38 17.86
N LYS A 386 21.22 16.90 16.63
CA LYS A 386 20.97 18.33 16.38
C LYS A 386 19.62 18.83 16.90
N SER A 387 18.68 17.93 17.18
CA SER A 387 17.34 18.21 17.72
C SER A 387 17.25 18.11 19.25
N PHE A 388 18.39 18.05 19.96
CA PHE A 388 18.45 17.93 21.42
C PHE A 388 18.00 19.24 22.10
N LEU A 389 16.69 19.49 22.11
CA LEU A 389 16.06 20.53 22.93
C LEU A 389 15.76 19.95 24.32
N PRO A 390 16.31 20.53 25.40
CA PRO A 390 16.08 20.05 26.78
C PRO A 390 14.60 19.94 27.15
N SER A 391 13.73 20.79 26.61
CA SER A 391 12.32 20.90 26.97
C SER A 391 11.41 19.77 26.47
N GLN A 392 11.85 18.91 25.54
CA GLN A 392 11.07 17.74 25.11
C GLN A 392 11.35 16.46 25.92
N LEU A 393 12.42 16.46 26.72
CA LEU A 393 12.75 15.34 27.61
C LEU A 393 11.87 15.32 28.86
N ASP A 394 11.56 16.48 29.44
CA ASP A 394 10.71 16.54 30.64
C ASP A 394 9.32 15.96 30.35
N ASN A 395 8.68 16.40 29.26
CA ASN A 395 7.34 15.93 28.91
C ASN A 395 7.28 14.45 28.52
N LYS A 396 8.25 13.94 27.75
CA LYS A 396 8.22 12.55 27.26
C LYS A 396 8.69 11.54 28.32
N ALA A 397 9.63 11.94 29.18
CA ALA A 397 10.01 11.14 30.34
C ALA A 397 8.89 11.10 31.39
N GLN A 398 8.14 12.20 31.61
CA GLN A 398 6.94 12.20 32.46
C GLN A 398 5.79 11.38 31.87
N GLU A 399 5.51 11.45 30.56
CA GLU A 399 4.47 10.63 29.93
C GLU A 399 4.74 9.12 30.04
N ASP A 400 6.01 8.69 29.90
CA ASP A 400 6.39 7.28 30.04
C ASP A 400 6.44 6.82 31.50
N LEU A 401 6.74 7.72 32.45
CA LEU A 401 6.59 7.47 33.89
C LEU A 401 5.11 7.32 34.28
N ASP A 402 4.23 8.16 33.75
CA ASP A 402 2.78 8.11 34.00
C ASP A 402 2.11 6.87 33.40
N LYS A 403 2.54 6.44 32.21
CA LYS A 403 2.09 5.16 31.60
C LYS A 403 2.52 3.94 32.42
N ARG A 404 3.73 3.97 33.01
CA ARG A 404 4.22 2.87 33.88
C ARG A 404 3.52 2.85 35.23
N GLN A 405 3.22 4.01 35.82
CA GLN A 405 2.43 4.08 37.05
C GLN A 405 1.01 3.55 36.84
N ARG A 406 0.36 3.85 35.71
CA ARG A 406 -0.95 3.26 35.37
C ARG A 406 -0.90 1.73 35.22
N SER A 407 0.15 1.20 34.58
CA SER A 407 0.32 -0.26 34.45
C SER A 407 0.61 -0.99 35.77
N GLN A 408 1.11 -0.30 36.80
CA GLN A 408 1.25 -0.87 38.15
C GLN A 408 -0.06 -0.81 38.95
N VAL A 409 -0.91 0.18 38.72
CA VAL A 409 -2.22 0.31 39.39
C VAL A 409 -3.22 -0.73 38.91
N ASP A 410 -3.17 -1.11 37.63
CA ASP A 410 -4.05 -2.15 37.05
C ASP A 410 -3.79 -3.58 37.58
N SER A 411 -2.85 -3.75 38.52
CA SER A 411 -2.51 -5.03 39.15
C SER A 411 -2.85 -5.12 40.65
N LEU A 412 -3.50 -4.10 41.21
CA LEU A 412 -3.84 -4.02 42.63
C LEU A 412 -5.30 -4.36 42.89
N THR A 413 -5.58 -5.06 43.99
CA THR A 413 -6.95 -5.27 44.47
C THR A 413 -7.52 -3.97 45.08
N PRO A 414 -8.86 -3.74 45.07
CA PRO A 414 -9.49 -2.50 45.57
C PRO A 414 -9.11 -2.10 47.01
N GLU A 415 -8.74 -3.07 47.84
CA GLU A 415 -8.28 -2.86 49.21
C GLU A 415 -6.85 -2.31 49.29
N GLN A 416 -5.98 -2.69 48.35
CA GLN A 416 -4.61 -2.20 48.24
C GLN A 416 -4.56 -0.79 47.68
N GLU A 417 -5.47 -0.46 46.76
CA GLU A 417 -5.64 0.88 46.20
C GLU A 417 -6.05 1.90 47.28
N LYS A 418 -7.00 1.55 48.17
CA LYS A 418 -7.38 2.40 49.31
C LYS A 418 -6.22 2.66 50.28
N LYS A 419 -5.34 1.67 50.54
CA LYS A 419 -4.16 1.84 51.40
C LYS A 419 -3.11 2.76 50.77
N LEU A 420 -2.88 2.65 49.46
CA LEU A 420 -1.94 3.48 48.71
C LEU A 420 -2.40 4.95 48.63
N VAL A 421 -3.69 5.17 48.37
CA VAL A 421 -4.29 6.52 48.37
C VAL A 421 -4.22 7.15 49.77
N ALA A 422 -4.48 6.39 50.84
CA ALA A 422 -4.38 6.88 52.20
C ALA A 422 -2.92 7.21 52.61
N GLN A 423 -1.93 6.43 52.16
CA GLN A 423 -0.50 6.73 52.38
C GLN A 423 -0.02 7.95 51.58
N ALA A 424 -0.46 8.09 50.33
CA ALA A 424 -0.13 9.24 49.50
C ALA A 424 -0.73 10.54 50.07
N ALA A 425 -1.97 10.49 50.56
CA ALA A 425 -2.63 11.62 51.23
C ALA A 425 -1.90 12.03 52.51
N ARG A 426 -1.44 11.08 53.34
CA ARG A 426 -0.63 11.35 54.54
C ARG A 426 0.73 11.98 54.20
N LYS A 427 1.44 11.47 53.20
CA LYS A 427 2.71 12.05 52.74
C LYS A 427 2.56 13.48 52.21
N ARG A 428 1.44 13.78 51.52
CA ARG A 428 1.12 15.14 51.03
C ARG A 428 0.81 16.12 52.17
N LEU A 429 0.11 15.65 53.21
CA LEU A 429 -0.16 16.44 54.41
C LEU A 429 1.11 16.73 55.22
N ASP A 430 2.03 15.78 55.34
CA ASP A 430 3.31 15.99 56.02
C ASP A 430 4.27 16.90 55.25
N THR A 431 4.24 16.88 53.92
CA THR A 431 5.02 17.82 53.09
C THR A 431 4.45 19.24 53.17
N LEU A 432 3.13 19.40 53.20
CA LEU A 432 2.49 20.71 53.41
C LEU A 432 2.76 21.28 54.81
N ARG A 433 2.86 20.43 55.83
CA ARG A 433 3.22 20.83 57.21
C ARG A 433 4.69 21.23 57.37
N LYS A 434 5.59 20.73 56.53
CA LYS A 434 7.01 21.12 56.49
C LYS A 434 7.28 22.36 55.62
N SER A 435 6.29 22.81 54.84
CA SER A 435 6.36 24.01 53.99
C SER A 435 5.71 25.26 54.59
N LYS A 436 5.22 25.18 55.82
CA LYS A 436 4.87 26.30 56.70
C LYS A 436 5.85 26.33 57.86
#